data_AF-A0A7J4L8A9-F1
#
_entry.id   AF-A0A7J4L8A9-F1
#
_cell.length_a   1.000
_cell.length_b   1.000
_cell.length_c   1.000
_cell.angle_alpha   90.00
_cell.angle_beta   90.00
_cell.angle_gamma   90.00
#
_symmetry.space_group_name_H-M   'P 1'
#
loop_
_entity.id
_entity.type
_entity.pdbx_description
1 polymer ?
#
loop_
_entity_poly.entity_id
_entity_poly.type
_entity_poly.pdbx_seq_one_letter_code
_entity_poly.pdbx_strand_id
1 'polypeptide(L)'
;MVDFITGVIQIANLVLAVVAGLIASSMFAVSKKESLRPWKALAAALIFFALEEIFGGLRSFGIYSNAWITHVIPSVILGFLIWGLVAQLSVVKEAKK
;
A
#
# COMPACT_ATOMS: atom_id res chain seq x y z
N MET A 1 10.43 -3.13 25.76
CA MET A 1 9.94 -4.48 25.33
C MET A 1 8.87 -4.34 24.25
N VAL A 2 7.87 -3.47 24.44
CA VAL A 2 6.86 -3.16 23.42
C VAL A 2 7.49 -2.67 22.11
N ASP A 3 8.44 -1.72 22.17
CA ASP A 3 9.08 -1.17 20.95
C ASP A 3 9.86 -2.21 20.15
N PHE A 4 10.47 -3.19 20.83
CA PHE A 4 11.18 -4.30 20.17
C PHE A 4 10.20 -5.21 19.43
N ILE A 5 9.07 -5.56 20.05
CA ILE A 5 8.01 -6.36 19.40
C ILE A 5 7.43 -5.59 18.21
N THR A 6 7.18 -4.28 18.37
CA THR A 6 6.72 -3.41 17.27
C THR A 6 7.71 -3.38 16.12
N GLY A 7 9.01 -3.25 16.39
CA GLY A 7 10.05 -3.30 15.36
C GLY A 7 10.11 -4.64 14.64
N VAL A 8 9.99 -5.76 15.36
CA VAL A 8 9.94 -7.11 14.76
C VAL A 8 8.70 -7.29 13.88
N ILE A 9 7.53 -6.82 14.33
CA ILE A 9 6.29 -6.86 13.54
C ILE A 9 6.43 -6.02 12.26
N GLN A 10 7.02 -4.84 12.32
CA GLN A 10 7.26 -4.00 11.13
C GLN A 10 8.21 -4.67 10.13
N ILE A 11 9.28 -5.33 10.60
CA ILE A 11 10.16 -6.09 9.70
C ILE A 11 9.37 -7.25 9.04
N ALA A 12 8.54 -7.96 9.81
CA ALA A 12 7.70 -9.01 9.26
C ALA A 12 6.69 -8.48 8.23
N ASN A 13 6.05 -7.35 8.51
CA ASN A 13 5.14 -6.67 7.57
C ASN A 13 5.86 -6.25 6.30
N LEU A 14 7.07 -5.71 6.39
CA LEU A 14 7.88 -5.35 5.23
C LEU A 14 8.15 -6.56 4.34
N VAL A 15 8.53 -7.70 4.94
CA VAL A 15 8.74 -8.96 4.19
C VAL A 15 7.44 -9.43 3.52
N LEU A 16 6.33 -9.42 4.24
CA LEU A 16 5.01 -9.79 3.68
C LEU A 16 4.60 -8.85 2.54
N ALA A 17 4.87 -7.55 2.66
CA ALA A 17 4.59 -6.56 1.63
C ALA A 17 5.40 -6.82 0.35
N VAL A 18 6.67 -7.22 0.47
CA VAL A 18 7.50 -7.62 -0.67
C VAL A 18 6.92 -8.85 -1.36
N VAL A 19 6.56 -9.90 -0.60
CA VAL A 19 5.95 -11.11 -1.15
C VAL A 19 4.63 -10.79 -1.86
N ALA A 20 3.77 -9.99 -1.23
CA ALA A 20 2.52 -9.53 -1.82
C ALA A 20 2.75 -8.73 -3.11
N GLY A 21 3.77 -7.87 -3.14
CA GLY A 21 4.18 -7.11 -4.32
C GLY A 21 4.63 -7.99 -5.48
N LEU A 22 5.37 -9.07 -5.20
CA LEU A 22 5.78 -10.07 -6.21
C LEU A 22 4.57 -10.82 -6.77
N ILE A 23 3.62 -11.22 -5.91
CA ILE A 23 2.39 -11.88 -6.36
C ILE A 23 1.57 -10.90 -7.23
N ALA A 24 1.38 -9.66 -6.78
CA ALA A 24 0.63 -8.66 -7.51
C ALA A 24 1.26 -8.38 -8.88
N SER A 25 2.58 -8.19 -8.97
CA SER A 25 3.27 -7.95 -10.24
C SER A 25 3.12 -9.12 -11.21
N SER A 26 3.14 -10.36 -10.71
CA SER A 26 2.89 -11.55 -11.52
C SER A 26 1.47 -11.57 -12.11
N MET A 27 0.46 -11.17 -11.34
CA MET A 27 -0.93 -11.08 -11.81
C MET A 27 -1.11 -9.97 -12.85
N PHE A 28 -0.42 -8.84 -12.67
CA PHE A 28 -0.42 -7.75 -13.64
C PHE A 28 0.19 -8.14 -14.98
N ALA A 29 1.30 -8.87 -14.96
CA ALA A 29 1.97 -9.32 -16.19
C ALA A 29 1.06 -10.22 -17.05
N VAL A 30 0.13 -10.94 -16.42
CA VAL A 30 -0.82 -11.85 -17.10
C VAL A 30 -2.12 -11.14 -17.51
N SER A 31 -2.44 -9.97 -16.93
CA SER A 31 -3.68 -9.26 -17.19
C SER A 31 -3.69 -8.53 -18.54
N LYS A 32 -4.54 -8.98 -19.48
CA LYS A 32 -4.70 -8.40 -20.83
C LYS A 32 -5.85 -7.39 -20.99
N LYS A 33 -6.53 -6.96 -19.90
CA LYS A 33 -7.71 -6.08 -20.00
C LYS A 33 -7.36 -4.58 -19.92
N GLU A 34 -7.95 -3.77 -20.80
CA GLU A 34 -7.66 -2.34 -21.01
C GLU A 34 -7.97 -1.40 -19.84
N SER A 35 -8.82 -1.78 -18.89
CA SER A 35 -9.18 -0.91 -17.76
C SER A 35 -8.26 -1.11 -16.54
N LEU A 36 -7.00 -0.70 -16.67
CA LEU A 36 -6.00 -0.72 -15.59
C LEU A 36 -6.06 0.53 -14.69
N ARG A 37 -7.03 1.44 -14.89
CA ARG A 37 -7.13 2.68 -14.10
C ARG A 37 -7.26 2.45 -12.58
N PRO A 38 -8.16 1.58 -12.08
CA PRO A 38 -8.29 1.32 -10.64
C PRO A 38 -7.01 0.73 -10.04
N TRP A 39 -6.37 -0.11 -10.83
CA TRP A 39 -5.13 -0.79 -10.49
C TRP A 39 -3.92 0.16 -10.36
N LYS A 40 -3.89 1.26 -11.12
CA LYS A 40 -2.87 2.31 -10.95
C LYS A 40 -2.99 3.01 -9.60
N ALA A 41 -4.21 3.28 -9.15
CA ALA A 41 -4.47 3.86 -7.84
C ALA A 41 -4.05 2.89 -6.71
N LEU A 42 -4.35 1.60 -6.86
CA LEU A 42 -3.91 0.57 -5.94
C LEU A 42 -2.37 0.44 -5.89
N ALA A 43 -1.70 0.47 -7.04
CA ALA A 43 -0.24 0.43 -7.10
C ALA A 43 0.39 1.65 -6.40
N ALA A 44 -0.18 2.85 -6.59
CA ALA A 44 0.25 4.04 -5.86
C ALA A 44 0.07 3.86 -4.34
N ALA A 45 -1.08 3.35 -3.89
CA ALA A 45 -1.33 3.07 -2.48
C ALA A 45 -0.30 2.09 -1.87
N LEU A 46 0.06 1.04 -2.61
CA LEU A 46 1.07 0.06 -2.18
C LEU A 46 2.47 0.66 -2.06
N ILE A 47 2.84 1.59 -2.93
CA ILE A 47 4.13 2.31 -2.83
C ILE A 47 4.15 3.16 -1.56
N PHE A 48 3.08 3.92 -1.28
CA PHE A 48 2.98 4.71 -0.06
C PHE A 48 2.99 3.82 1.19
N PHE A 49 2.34 2.66 1.16
CA PHE A 49 2.39 1.67 2.23
C PHE A 49 3.80 1.16 2.50
N ALA A 50 4.57 0.81 1.45
CA ALA A 50 5.95 0.39 1.61
C ALA A 50 6.83 1.49 2.24
N LEU A 51 6.61 2.76 1.84
CA LEU A 51 7.30 3.90 2.46
C LEU A 51 6.92 4.07 3.94
N GLU A 52 5.65 3.90 4.28
CA GLU A 52 5.17 3.95 5.68
C GLU A 52 5.89 2.91 6.54
N GLU A 53 5.98 1.66 6.08
CA GLU A 53 6.65 0.57 6.82
C GLU A 53 8.14 0.87 7.01
N ILE A 54 8.81 1.45 6.01
CA ILE A 54 10.22 1.90 6.16
C ILE A 54 10.32 2.98 7.24
N PHE A 55 9.50 4.03 7.18
CA PHE A 55 9.52 5.10 8.19
C PHE A 55 9.11 4.60 9.59
N GLY A 56 8.16 3.68 9.65
CA GLY A 56 7.74 2.99 10.86
C GLY A 56 8.91 2.23 11.49
N GLY A 57 9.62 1.43 10.71
CA GLY A 57 10.82 0.72 11.15
C GLY A 57 11.91 1.68 11.64
N LEU A 58 12.24 2.72 10.87
CA LEU A 58 13.22 3.75 11.26
C LEU A 58 12.85 4.42 12.59
N ARG A 59 11.55 4.62 12.84
CA ARG A 59 11.06 5.17 14.12
C ARG A 59 11.21 4.20 15.27
N SER A 60 10.89 2.93 15.08
CA SER A 60 11.03 1.89 16.11
C SER A 60 12.49 1.67 16.53
N PHE A 61 13.46 1.91 15.63
CA PHE A 61 14.90 1.88 15.95
C PHE A 61 15.46 3.22 16.43
N GLY A 62 14.63 4.25 16.60
CA GLY A 62 15.06 5.56 17.09
C GLY A 62 15.88 6.40 16.10
N ILE A 63 15.91 6.02 14.82
CA ILE A 63 16.64 6.74 13.76
C ILE A 63 15.85 7.98 13.30
N TYR A 64 14.51 7.93 13.37
CA TYR A 64 13.62 9.01 12.96
C TYR A 64 12.48 9.20 13.95
N SER A 65 12.20 10.44 14.38
CA SER A 65 11.26 10.70 15.50
C SER A 65 10.08 11.59 15.16
N ASN A 66 9.97 12.10 13.93
CA ASN A 66 8.87 12.98 13.56
C ASN A 66 7.58 12.17 13.29
N ALA A 67 6.62 12.30 14.20
CA ALA A 67 5.35 11.57 14.13
C ALA A 67 4.43 12.03 12.98
N TRP A 68 4.65 13.20 12.40
CA TRP A 68 3.77 13.76 11.39
C TRP A 68 3.70 12.89 10.13
N ILE A 69 4.84 12.36 9.69
CA ILE A 69 4.93 11.51 8.48
C ILE A 69 4.10 10.24 8.64
N THR A 70 4.15 9.61 9.81
CA THR A 70 3.40 8.37 10.10
C THR A 70 1.89 8.57 10.20
N HIS A 71 1.38 9.82 10.22
CA HIS A 71 -0.06 10.10 10.22
C HIS A 71 -0.56 10.56 8.84
N VAL A 72 0.26 11.28 8.09
CA VAL A 72 -0.12 11.79 6.77
C VAL A 72 -0.10 10.69 5.72
N ILE A 73 0.91 9.82 5.72
CA ILE A 73 1.04 8.74 4.72
C ILE A 73 -0.19 7.81 4.72
N PRO A 74 -0.69 7.31 5.88
CA PRO A 74 -1.92 6.50 5.91
C PRO A 74 -3.15 7.20 5.32
N SER A 75 -3.27 8.52 5.53
CA SER A 75 -4.37 9.31 4.99
C SER A 75 -4.32 9.38 3.45
N VAL A 76 -3.10 9.53 2.90
CA VAL A 76 -2.87 9.52 1.45
C VAL A 76 -3.16 8.13 0.86
N ILE A 77 -2.72 7.05 1.52
CA ILE A 77 -3.03 5.67 1.13
C ILE A 77 -4.55 5.48 1.05
N LEU A 78 -5.28 5.87 2.08
CA LEU A 78 -6.73 5.76 2.13
C LEU A 78 -7.40 6.52 0.97
N GLY A 79 -6.92 7.73 0.64
CA GLY A 79 -7.40 8.48 -0.51
C GLY A 79 -7.23 7.74 -1.84
N PHE A 80 -6.07 7.12 -2.07
CA PHE A 80 -5.83 6.29 -3.25
C PHE A 80 -6.72 5.04 -3.29
N LEU A 81 -6.94 4.39 -2.15
CA LEU A 81 -7.82 3.22 -2.07
C LEU A 81 -9.27 3.57 -2.37
N ILE A 82 -9.78 4.68 -1.81
CA ILE A 82 -11.14 5.18 -2.09
C ILE A 82 -11.27 5.50 -3.59
N TRP A 83 -10.30 6.20 -4.17
CA TRP A 83 -10.35 6.53 -5.59
C TRP A 83 -10.29 5.29 -6.48
N GLY A 84 -9.43 4.32 -6.15
CA GLY A 84 -9.37 3.03 -6.83
C GLY A 84 -10.69 2.28 -6.78
N LEU A 85 -11.34 2.22 -5.62
CA LEU A 85 -12.66 1.62 -5.44
C LEU A 85 -13.73 2.32 -6.28
N VAL A 86 -13.79 3.65 -6.26
CA VAL A 86 -14.75 4.42 -7.07
C VAL A 86 -14.55 4.16 -8.56
N ALA A 87 -13.30 4.17 -9.03
CA ALA A 87 -12.95 3.86 -10.41
C ALA A 87 -13.28 2.41 -10.80
N GLN A 88 -13.17 1.46 -9.86
CA GLN A 88 -13.56 0.08 -10.12
C GLN A 88 -15.08 -0.06 -10.21
N LEU A 89 -15.83 0.61 -9.35
CA LEU A 89 -17.30 0.59 -9.36
C LEU A 89 -17.87 1.17 -10.65
N SER A 90 -17.27 2.25 -11.19
CA SER A 90 -17.71 2.82 -12.46
C SER A 90 -17.53 1.84 -13.62
N VAL A 91 -16.40 1.13 -13.67
CA VAL A 91 -16.10 0.11 -14.69
C VAL A 91 -17.10 -1.07 -14.60
N VAL A 92 -17.40 -1.55 -13.39
CA VAL A 92 -18.37 -2.63 -13.20
C VAL A 92 -19.78 -2.20 -13.60
N LYS A 93 -20.16 -0.95 -13.34
CA LYS A 93 -21.46 -0.38 -13.71
C LYS A 93 -21.63 -0.27 -15.23
N GLU A 94 -20.58 0.15 -15.93
CA GLU A 94 -20.57 0.19 -17.41
C GLU A 94 -20.68 -1.19 -18.03
N ALA A 95 -20.01 -2.20 -17.47
CA ALA A 95 -20.07 -3.58 -17.98
C ALA A 95 -21.43 -4.28 -17.81
N LYS A 96 -22.32 -3.76 -16.96
CA LYS A 96 -23.68 -4.30 -16.74
C LYS A 96 -24.75 -3.64 -17.62
N LYS A 97 -24.40 -2.59 -18.36
CA LYS A 97 -25.32 -1.81 -19.18
C LYS A 97 -25.26 -2.25 -20.64
#